data_AF-A0A2S2NQZ5-F1
#
_entry.id   AF-A0A2S2NQZ5-F1
#
_cell.length_a   1.000
_cell.length_b   1.000
_cell.length_c   1.000
_cell.angle_alpha   90.00
_cell.angle_beta   90.00
_cell.angle_gamma   90.00
#
_symmetry.space_group_name_H-M   'P 1'
#
loop_
_entity.id
_entity.type
_entity.pdbx_description
1 polymer ?
#
loop_
_entity_poly.entity_id
_entity_poly.type
_entity_poly.pdbx_seq_one_letter_code
_entity_poly.pdbx_strand_id
1 'polypeptide(L)'
;MKEGALVPTSVVMELLNEKIKSKVATSKGFLIDGYPREKKQGEEFETAIKPVDMVLYLESKDETMVQRLLKRAETSGRSDDNLETIQKRLQTFHDNNDPIIEAYKSKVVIISAEQSAEEVFAEAEKKLDTLVA
;
A
#
# COMPACT_ATOMS: atom_id res chain seq x y z
N MET A 1 -11.48 11.47 3.93
CA MET A 1 -12.04 10.36 4.73
C MET A 1 -11.98 10.82 6.17
N LYS A 2 -13.12 10.98 6.86
CA LYS A 2 -13.16 11.58 8.21
C LYS A 2 -13.17 10.55 9.34
N GLU A 3 -13.45 9.28 9.04
CA GLU A 3 -13.72 8.24 10.06
C GLU A 3 -12.75 7.04 9.99
N GLY A 4 -11.75 7.08 9.10
CA GLY A 4 -10.82 5.96 8.91
C GLY A 4 -11.40 4.75 8.16
N ALA A 5 -12.68 4.77 7.77
CA ALA A 5 -13.31 3.71 7.00
C ALA A 5 -12.75 3.57 5.58
N LEU A 6 -12.80 2.35 5.04
CA LEU A 6 -12.40 2.05 3.66
C LEU A 6 -13.45 2.56 2.67
N VAL A 7 -12.99 3.09 1.53
CA VAL A 7 -13.85 3.44 0.39
C VAL A 7 -14.36 2.13 -0.24
N PRO A 8 -15.62 2.07 -0.71
CA PRO A 8 -16.15 0.87 -1.34
C PRO A 8 -15.27 0.35 -2.48
N THR A 9 -15.01 -0.95 -2.48
CA THR A 9 -14.12 -1.62 -3.44
C THR A 9 -14.49 -1.34 -4.90
N SER A 10 -15.78 -1.31 -5.23
CA SER A 10 -16.26 -1.07 -6.61
C SER A 10 -15.82 0.28 -7.15
N VAL A 11 -15.89 1.33 -6.33
CA VAL A 11 -15.48 2.70 -6.71
C VAL A 11 -13.97 2.76 -6.93
N VAL A 12 -13.19 2.14 -6.04
CA VAL A 12 -11.73 2.09 -6.16
C VAL A 12 -11.32 1.32 -7.43
N MET A 13 -11.96 0.19 -7.71
CA MET A 13 -11.70 -0.64 -8.89
C MET A 13 -12.01 0.09 -10.19
N GLU A 14 -13.13 0.81 -10.27
CA GLU A 14 -13.49 1.62 -11.43
C GLU A 14 -12.41 2.67 -11.72
N LEU A 15 -12.03 3.46 -10.70
CA LEU A 15 -11.01 4.51 -10.82
C LEU A 15 -9.64 3.95 -11.23
N LEU A 16 -9.21 2.83 -10.65
CA LEU A 16 -7.96 2.17 -11.01
C LEU A 16 -7.98 1.69 -12.46
N ASN A 17 -9.05 1.02 -12.88
CA ASN A 17 -9.17 0.48 -14.24
C ASN A 17 -9.15 1.59 -15.29
N GLU A 18 -9.88 2.67 -15.08
CA GLU A 18 -9.87 3.83 -15.98
C GLU A 18 -8.47 4.45 -16.12
N LYS A 19 -7.78 4.65 -14.99
CA LYS A 19 -6.43 5.24 -15.00
C LYS A 19 -5.41 4.33 -15.69
N ILE A 20 -5.44 3.03 -15.41
CA ILE A 20 -4.54 2.07 -16.05
C ILE A 20 -4.79 2.05 -17.56
N LYS A 21 -6.04 1.91 -18.00
CA LYS A 21 -6.40 1.95 -19.44
C LYS A 21 -5.93 3.22 -20.14
N SER A 22 -6.05 4.38 -19.48
CA SER A 22 -5.64 5.66 -20.08
C SER A 22 -4.12 5.80 -20.26
N LYS A 23 -3.31 4.96 -19.61
CA LYS A 23 -1.84 5.07 -19.61
C LYS A 23 -1.10 3.83 -20.10
N VAL A 24 -1.78 2.69 -20.22
CA VAL A 24 -1.15 1.38 -20.52
C VAL A 24 -0.33 1.41 -21.82
N ALA A 25 -0.77 2.17 -22.83
CA ALA A 25 -0.06 2.27 -24.11
C ALA A 25 1.29 3.02 -24.03
N THR A 26 1.52 3.80 -22.99
CA THR A 26 2.70 4.68 -22.85
C THR A 26 3.50 4.44 -21.56
N SER A 27 2.93 3.71 -20.61
CA SER A 27 3.56 3.51 -19.31
C SER A 27 4.60 2.39 -19.36
N LYS A 28 5.66 2.53 -18.55
CA LYS A 28 6.64 1.46 -18.32
C LYS A 28 6.19 0.46 -17.24
N GLY A 29 5.15 0.80 -16.48
CA GLY A 29 4.63 0.00 -15.37
C GLY A 29 3.61 0.79 -14.56
N PHE A 30 3.03 0.15 -13.55
CA PHE A 30 2.09 0.79 -12.64
C PHE A 30 2.48 0.47 -11.20
N LEU A 31 2.74 1.51 -10.41
CA LEU A 31 2.86 1.41 -8.96
C LEU A 31 1.52 1.82 -8.36
N ILE A 32 0.87 0.88 -7.67
CA ILE A 32 -0.43 1.13 -7.02
C ILE A 32 -0.17 1.23 -5.52
N ASP A 33 -0.22 2.44 -5.00
CA ASP A 33 0.06 2.73 -3.60
C ASP A 33 -1.17 2.48 -2.71
N GLY A 34 -0.96 1.77 -1.60
CA GLY A 34 -1.97 1.54 -0.56
C GLY A 34 -3.14 0.66 -0.99
N TYR A 35 -2.95 -0.20 -1.99
CA TYR A 35 -3.92 -1.17 -2.51
C TYR A 35 -3.22 -2.52 -2.81
N PRO A 36 -3.86 -3.66 -2.56
CA PRO A 36 -5.17 -3.84 -1.94
C PRO A 36 -5.15 -3.56 -0.43
N ARG A 37 -6.31 -3.21 0.15
CA ARG A 37 -6.50 -3.07 1.61
C ARG A 37 -7.29 -4.22 2.23
N GLU A 38 -7.83 -5.10 1.41
CA GLU A 38 -8.46 -6.36 1.80
C GLU A 38 -8.10 -7.43 0.76
N LYS A 39 -8.00 -8.70 1.16
CA LYS A 39 -7.65 -9.81 0.24
C LYS A 39 -8.54 -9.85 -1.01
N LYS A 40 -9.86 -9.68 -0.83
CA LYS A 40 -10.85 -9.72 -1.92
C LYS A 40 -10.61 -8.65 -2.98
N GLN A 41 -10.10 -7.47 -2.58
CA GLN A 41 -9.75 -6.41 -3.52
C GLN A 41 -8.64 -6.88 -4.46
N GLY A 42 -7.60 -7.54 -3.94
CA GLY A 42 -6.53 -8.10 -4.75
C GLY A 42 -7.01 -9.16 -5.74
N GLU A 43 -7.89 -10.07 -5.30
CA GLU A 43 -8.49 -11.10 -6.15
C GLU A 43 -9.33 -10.51 -7.28
N GLU A 44 -10.16 -9.50 -6.97
CA GLU A 44 -10.97 -8.78 -7.96
C GLU A 44 -10.09 -8.00 -8.94
N PHE A 45 -8.99 -7.39 -8.46
CA PHE A 45 -8.02 -6.69 -9.30
C PHE A 45 -7.35 -7.63 -10.30
N GLU A 46 -6.83 -8.77 -9.83
CA GLU A 46 -6.15 -9.72 -10.72
C GLU A 46 -7.09 -10.29 -11.78
N THR A 47 -8.36 -10.49 -11.42
CA THR A 47 -9.40 -10.98 -12.33
C THR A 47 -9.80 -9.93 -13.37
N ALA A 48 -9.98 -8.68 -12.96
CA ALA A 48 -10.54 -7.63 -13.81
C ALA A 48 -9.50 -6.90 -14.66
N ILE A 49 -8.24 -6.85 -14.21
CA ILE A 49 -7.18 -6.04 -14.82
C ILE A 49 -6.02 -6.94 -15.28
N LYS A 50 -5.21 -7.44 -14.36
CA LYS A 50 -4.07 -8.32 -14.63
C LYS A 50 -3.53 -8.86 -13.30
N PRO A 51 -3.00 -10.11 -13.25
CA PRO A 51 -2.16 -10.54 -12.15
C PRO A 51 -1.02 -9.57 -11.83
N VAL A 52 -0.77 -9.31 -10.54
CA VAL A 52 0.33 -8.44 -10.12
C VAL A 52 1.67 -9.13 -10.35
N ASP A 53 2.69 -8.36 -10.66
CA ASP A 53 4.03 -8.89 -10.88
C ASP A 53 4.84 -8.96 -9.55
N MET A 54 4.60 -8.03 -8.63
CA MET A 54 5.26 -7.95 -7.31
C MET A 54 4.38 -7.19 -6.30
N VAL A 55 4.48 -7.56 -5.02
CA VAL A 55 3.92 -6.80 -3.89
C VAL A 55 5.07 -6.31 -3.01
N LEU A 56 5.28 -4.99 -2.95
CA LEU A 56 6.30 -4.39 -2.12
C LEU A 56 5.73 -4.10 -0.74
N TYR A 57 6.18 -4.83 0.28
CA TYR A 57 5.75 -4.67 1.66
C TYR A 57 6.80 -3.92 2.48
N LEU A 58 6.51 -2.66 2.82
CA LEU A 58 7.35 -1.83 3.66
C LEU A 58 7.00 -2.09 5.14
N GLU A 59 7.75 -2.99 5.76
CA GLU A 59 7.50 -3.42 7.13
C GLU A 59 8.08 -2.42 8.13
N SER A 60 7.25 -1.97 9.07
CA SER A 60 7.68 -1.09 10.17
C SER A 60 6.97 -1.50 11.45
N LYS A 61 7.60 -1.21 12.59
CA LYS A 61 7.02 -1.38 13.90
C LYS A 61 5.89 -0.38 14.13
N ASP A 62 4.91 -0.78 14.93
CA ASP A 62 3.79 0.06 15.30
C ASP A 62 4.25 1.36 15.95
N GLU A 63 5.25 1.32 16.82
CA GLU A 63 5.78 2.52 17.48
C GLU A 63 6.35 3.51 16.45
N THR A 64 7.11 3.01 15.47
CA THR A 64 7.67 3.82 14.39
C THR A 64 6.57 4.43 13.52
N MET A 65 5.54 3.65 13.18
CA MET A 65 4.39 4.15 12.42
C MET A 65 3.59 5.21 13.18
N VAL A 66 3.29 4.99 14.46
CA VAL A 66 2.59 5.96 15.32
C VAL A 66 3.38 7.26 15.40
N GLN A 67 4.68 7.20 15.69
CA GLN A 67 5.53 8.40 15.79
C GLN A 67 5.53 9.20 14.48
N ARG A 68 5.66 8.54 13.33
CA ARG A 68 5.62 9.19 12.01
C ARG A 68 4.25 9.83 11.72
N LEU A 69 3.16 9.17 12.08
CA LEU A 69 1.80 9.69 11.89
C LEU A 69 1.50 10.88 12.80
N LEU A 70 1.95 10.86 14.05
CA LEU A 70 1.82 12.00 14.97
C LEU A 70 2.60 13.22 14.48
N LYS A 71 3.85 13.03 14.05
CA LYS A 71 4.66 14.11 13.46
C LYS A 71 4.01 14.68 12.19
N ARG A 72 3.34 13.84 11.41
CA ARG A 72 2.58 14.29 10.23
C ARG A 72 1.35 15.12 10.64
N ALA A 73 0.68 14.77 11.74
CA ALA A 73 -0.46 15.54 12.25
C ALA A 73 -0.10 17.00 12.55
N GLU A 74 1.10 17.23 13.09
CA GLU A 74 1.62 18.55 13.43
C GLU A 74 1.85 19.45 12.19
N THR A 75 2.14 18.85 11.04
CA THR A 75 2.65 19.56 9.85
C THR A 75 1.69 19.61 8.67
N SER A 76 0.75 18.66 8.58
CA SER A 76 -0.02 18.43 7.34
C SER A 76 -1.42 19.06 7.31
N GLY A 77 -1.90 19.62 8.43
CA GLY A 77 -3.27 20.13 8.53
C GLY A 77 -4.36 19.04 8.41
N ARG A 78 -3.97 17.77 8.50
CA ARG A 78 -4.89 16.63 8.44
C ARG A 78 -5.64 16.46 9.77
N SER A 79 -6.94 16.73 9.73
CA SER A 79 -7.83 16.58 10.90
C SER A 79 -8.01 15.13 11.37
N ASP A 80 -7.65 14.15 10.53
CA ASP A 80 -7.81 12.71 10.78
C ASP A 80 -6.56 12.03 11.36
N ASP A 81 -5.44 12.74 11.54
CA ASP A 81 -4.23 12.19 12.18
C ASP A 81 -4.26 12.46 13.71
N ASN A 82 -5.32 12.02 14.40
CA ASN A 82 -5.36 11.97 15.88
C ASN A 82 -5.06 10.57 16.40
N LEU A 83 -4.66 10.44 17.67
CA LEU A 83 -4.21 9.16 18.25
C LEU A 83 -5.26 8.05 18.11
N GLU A 84 -6.54 8.35 18.36
CA GLU A 84 -7.63 7.38 18.25
C GLU A 84 -7.78 6.85 16.81
N THR A 85 -7.70 7.76 15.83
CA THR A 85 -7.82 7.40 14.41
C THR A 85 -6.59 6.64 13.92
N ILE A 86 -5.40 6.99 14.42
CA ILE A 86 -4.15 6.27 14.14
C ILE A 86 -4.24 4.82 14.65
N GLN A 87 -4.70 4.62 15.88
CA GLN A 87 -4.88 3.28 16.46
C GLN A 87 -5.88 2.45 15.65
N LYS A 88 -7.04 3.02 15.28
CA LYS A 88 -8.03 2.32 14.44
C LYS A 88 -7.45 1.92 13.08
N ARG A 89 -6.63 2.78 12.47
CA ARG A 89 -5.97 2.50 11.19
C ARG A 89 -4.94 1.39 11.31
N LEU A 90 -4.16 1.37 12.38
CA LEU A 90 -3.18 0.30 12.64
C LEU A 90 -3.88 -1.04 12.89
N GLN A 91 -4.93 -1.05 13.70
CA GLN A 91 -5.72 -2.27 13.91
C GLN A 91 -6.29 -2.80 12.58
N THR A 92 -6.94 -1.92 11.80
CA THR A 92 -7.49 -2.29 10.49
C THR A 92 -6.41 -2.80 9.54
N PHE A 93 -5.22 -2.21 9.58
CA PHE A 93 -4.09 -2.66 8.78
C PHE A 93 -3.68 -4.08 9.16
N HIS A 94 -3.43 -4.36 10.44
CA HIS A 94 -3.04 -5.71 10.89
C HIS A 94 -4.11 -6.77 10.60
N ASP A 95 -5.39 -6.44 10.84
CA ASP A 95 -6.51 -7.37 10.61
C ASP A 95 -6.62 -7.81 9.15
N ASN A 96 -6.20 -6.96 8.20
CA ASN A 96 -6.35 -7.21 6.77
C ASN A 96 -5.04 -7.56 6.06
N ASN A 97 -3.90 -7.13 6.57
CA ASN A 97 -2.61 -7.25 5.89
C ASN A 97 -2.10 -8.69 5.89
N ASP A 98 -2.21 -9.42 7.00
CA ASP A 98 -1.76 -10.82 7.10
C ASP A 98 -2.40 -11.73 6.02
N PRO A 99 -3.74 -11.69 5.79
CA PRO A 99 -4.37 -12.40 4.68
C PRO A 99 -3.87 -12.01 3.29
N ILE A 100 -3.50 -10.74 3.08
CA ILE A 100 -2.99 -10.25 1.79
C ILE A 100 -1.58 -10.81 1.58
N ILE A 101 -0.70 -10.67 2.57
CA ILE A 101 0.68 -11.15 2.48
C ILE A 101 0.73 -12.66 2.23
N GLU A 102 -0.11 -13.45 2.91
CA GLU A 102 -0.17 -14.89 2.66
C GLU A 102 -0.72 -15.23 1.27
N ALA A 103 -1.70 -14.47 0.76
CA ALA A 103 -2.23 -14.68 -0.60
C ALA A 103 -1.18 -14.38 -1.69
N TYR A 104 -0.28 -13.42 -1.45
CA TYR A 104 0.76 -13.00 -2.38
C TYR A 104 2.16 -13.49 -2.01
N LYS A 105 2.28 -14.50 -1.13
CA LYS A 105 3.56 -14.96 -0.55
C LYS A 105 4.69 -15.21 -1.56
N SER A 106 4.38 -15.69 -2.76
CA SER A 106 5.36 -15.93 -3.83
C SER A 106 5.81 -14.68 -4.58
N LYS A 107 5.09 -13.57 -4.45
CA LYS A 107 5.32 -12.28 -5.11
C LYS A 107 5.65 -11.14 -4.13
N VAL A 108 5.51 -11.39 -2.82
CA VAL A 108 5.82 -10.42 -1.77
C VAL A 108 7.32 -10.25 -1.63
N VAL A 109 7.74 -8.99 -1.63
CA VAL A 109 9.09 -8.57 -1.26
C VAL A 109 8.97 -7.68 -0.04
N ILE A 110 9.56 -8.11 1.06
CA ILE A 110 9.57 -7.37 2.33
C ILE A 110 10.83 -6.52 2.40
N ILE A 111 10.66 -5.25 2.76
CA ILE A 111 11.72 -4.28 3.02
C ILE A 111 11.47 -3.68 4.39
N SER A 112 12.50 -3.63 5.23
CA SER A 112 12.40 -2.94 6.51
C SER A 112 12.33 -1.44 6.26
N ALA A 113 11.33 -0.77 6.84
CA ALA A 113 11.14 0.67 6.77
C ALA A 113 11.59 1.37 8.07
N GLU A 114 12.44 0.72 8.86
CA GLU A 114 13.01 1.27 10.11
C GLU A 114 14.26 2.13 9.86
N GLN A 115 14.91 1.99 8.70
CA GLN A 115 16.12 2.73 8.33
C GLN A 115 15.80 4.12 7.77
N SER A 116 16.83 4.84 7.32
CA SER A 116 16.67 6.11 6.63
C SER A 116 15.91 5.95 5.30
N ALA A 117 15.28 7.02 4.83
CA ALA A 117 14.52 6.97 3.57
C ALA A 117 15.41 6.59 2.38
N GLU A 118 16.68 7.02 2.41
CA GLU A 118 17.70 6.72 1.41
C GLU A 118 18.04 5.23 1.38
N GLU A 119 18.21 4.60 2.55
CA GLU A 119 18.49 3.16 2.65
C GLU A 119 17.30 2.31 2.20
N VAL A 120 16.08 2.68 2.63
CA VAL A 120 14.85 2.01 2.22
C VAL A 120 14.65 2.12 0.71
N PHE A 121 14.91 3.30 0.14
CA PHE A 121 14.80 3.53 -1.30
C PHE A 121 15.82 2.71 -2.09
N ALA A 122 17.09 2.69 -1.66
CA ALA A 122 18.12 1.90 -2.32
C ALA A 122 17.82 0.39 -2.29
N GLU A 123 17.24 -0.11 -1.18
CA GLU A 123 16.77 -1.49 -1.12
C GLU A 123 15.59 -1.73 -2.08
N ALA A 124 14.61 -0.82 -2.13
CA ALA A 124 13.46 -0.93 -3.03
C ALA A 124 13.87 -0.95 -4.50
N GLU A 125 14.79 -0.07 -4.90
CA GLU A 125 15.35 -0.02 -6.25
C GLU A 125 15.99 -1.37 -6.63
N LYS A 126 16.88 -1.89 -5.78
CA LYS A 126 17.54 -3.18 -6.00
C LYS A 126 16.55 -4.34 -6.16
N LYS A 127 15.42 -4.32 -5.44
CA LYS A 127 14.38 -5.35 -5.56
C LYS A 127 13.57 -5.17 -6.84
N LEU A 128 13.19 -3.95 -7.18
CA LEU A 128 12.43 -3.63 -8.39
C LEU A 128 13.22 -3.91 -9.68
N ASP A 129 14.54 -3.73 -9.66
CA ASP A 129 15.40 -4.04 -10.81
C ASP A 129 15.28 -5.51 -11.25
N THR A 130 15.00 -6.43 -10.31
CA THR A 130 14.79 -7.86 -10.64
C THR A 130 13.54 -8.13 -11.49
N LEU A 131 12.62 -7.16 -11.57
CA LEU A 131 11.36 -7.25 -12.30
C LEU A 131 11.42 -6.58 -13.68
N VAL A 132 12.38 -5.67 -13.88
CA VAL A 132 12.52 -4.86 -15.09
C VAL A 132 13.70 -5.32 -15.97
N ALA A 133 14.56 -6.20 -15.44
CA ALA A 133 15.68 -6.82 -16.16
C ALA A 133 15.22 -7.84 -17.21
#